data_AF-A0AAF0J566-F1
#
_entry.id   AF-A0AAF0J566-F1
#
_cell.length_a   1.000
_cell.length_b   1.000
_cell.length_c   1.000
_cell.angle_alpha   90.00
_cell.angle_beta   90.00
_cell.angle_gamma   90.00
#
_symmetry.space_group_name_H-M   'P 1'
#
loop_
_entity.id
_entity.type
_entity.pdbx_description
1 polymer ?
#
loop_
_entity_poly.entity_id
_entity_poly.type
_entity_poly.pdbx_seq_one_letter_code
_entity_poly.pdbx_strand_id
1 'polypeptide(L)' 'MSGNASYLSAQPGFLQGPQRKAAPPANWFQRFWSEQITHPAKIWGNVSVAWSISFFALGILFVRKAGHVLAPVF' A
#
# COMPACT_ATOMS: atom_id res chain seq x y z
N MET A 1 -51.15 -2.42 -20.82
CA MET A 1 -51.14 -2.03 -19.40
C MET A 1 -50.27 -3.06 -18.68
N SER A 2 -48.98 -2.79 -18.47
CA SER A 2 -48.43 -2.42 -17.14
C SER A 2 -49.08 -3.26 -16.03
N GLY A 3 -48.42 -4.17 -15.33
CA GLY A 3 -47.03 -4.29 -14.92
C GLY A 3 -47.09 -4.98 -13.55
N ASN A 4 -46.14 -5.84 -13.23
CA ASN A 4 -45.83 -6.18 -11.83
C ASN A 4 -44.47 -6.88 -11.79
N ALA A 5 -43.44 -6.03 -11.72
CA ALA A 5 -42.07 -6.39 -11.45
C ALA A 5 -41.92 -6.86 -9.99
N SER A 6 -42.45 -8.05 -9.69
CA SER A 6 -42.33 -8.69 -8.36
C SER A 6 -40.98 -9.37 -8.13
N TYR A 7 -39.94 -9.02 -8.89
CA TYR A 7 -38.57 -9.54 -8.73
C TYR A 7 -37.64 -8.57 -7.97
N LEU A 8 -38.17 -7.45 -7.45
CA LEU A 8 -37.40 -6.36 -6.83
C LEU A 8 -37.34 -6.36 -5.30
N SER A 9 -37.65 -7.47 -4.61
CA SER A 9 -37.55 -7.54 -3.14
C SER A 9 -36.71 -8.70 -2.59
N ALA A 10 -36.05 -9.49 -3.44
CA ALA A 10 -35.05 -10.44 -2.97
C ALA A 10 -33.78 -9.66 -2.57
N GLN A 11 -33.79 -9.08 -1.37
CA GLN A 11 -32.69 -8.39 -0.73
C GLN A 11 -31.56 -9.41 -0.49
N PRO A 12 -30.49 -9.44 -1.32
CA PRO A 12 -29.46 -10.46 -1.22
C PRO A 12 -28.47 -9.99 -0.16
N GLY A 13 -28.81 -10.20 1.11
CA GLY A 13 -27.99 -9.70 2.22
C GLY A 13 -28.06 -10.50 3.52
N PHE A 14 -28.98 -11.47 3.64
CA PHE A 14 -29.16 -12.17 4.92
C PHE A 14 -28.17 -13.31 5.16
N LEU A 15 -27.42 -13.75 4.14
CA LEU A 15 -26.46 -14.86 4.21
C LEU A 15 -25.01 -14.46 3.90
N GLN A 16 -24.72 -13.17 3.72
CA GLN A 16 -23.34 -12.71 3.54
C GLN A 16 -22.67 -12.61 4.92
N GLY A 17 -21.97 -13.68 5.31
CA GLY A 17 -20.96 -13.65 6.36
C GLY A 17 -20.01 -12.45 6.16
N PRO A 18 -19.28 -12.03 7.22
CA PRO A 18 -18.77 -10.68 7.38
C PRO A 18 -18.30 -10.08 6.06
N GLN A 19 -19.15 -9.21 5.49
CA GLN A 19 -18.78 -8.44 4.32
C GLN A 19 -17.46 -7.76 4.67
N ARG A 20 -16.37 -8.21 4.04
CA ARG A 20 -15.12 -7.46 4.04
C ARG A 20 -15.51 -6.09 3.51
N LYS A 21 -15.57 -5.10 4.41
CA LYS A 21 -15.83 -3.70 4.05
C LYS A 21 -14.97 -3.42 2.83
N ALA A 22 -15.60 -2.99 1.75
CA ALA A 22 -14.89 -2.63 0.53
C ALA A 22 -13.72 -1.74 0.95
N ALA A 23 -12.49 -2.19 0.67
CA ALA A 23 -11.31 -1.45 1.07
C ALA A 23 -11.45 -0.02 0.52
N PRO A 24 -11.22 1.02 1.34
CA PRO A 24 -11.32 2.39 0.87
C PRO A 24 -10.49 2.57 -0.40
N PRO A 25 -10.94 3.39 -1.37
CA PRO A 25 -10.25 3.54 -2.64
C PRO A 25 -8.79 3.92 -2.36
N ALA A 26 -7.88 3.02 -2.71
CA ALA A 26 -6.46 3.19 -2.42
C ALA A 26 -5.94 4.47 -3.08
N ASN A 27 -5.26 5.31 -2.30
CA ASN A 27 -4.59 6.51 -2.79
C ASN A 27 -3.59 6.14 -3.91
N TRP A 28 -3.29 7.06 -4.83
CA TRP A 28 -2.40 6.79 -5.97
C TRP A 28 -1.08 6.14 -5.55
N PHE A 29 -0.47 6.64 -4.46
CA PHE A 29 0.77 6.09 -3.91
C PHE A 29 0.60 4.63 -3.44
N GLN A 30 -0.52 4.32 -2.81
CA GLN A 30 -0.83 2.98 -2.33
C GLN A 30 -1.07 2.00 -3.49
N ARG A 31 -1.71 2.46 -4.58
CA ARG A 31 -1.83 1.69 -5.83
C ARG A 31 -0.47 1.45 -6.46
N PHE A 32 0.33 2.50 -6.64
CA PHE A 32 1.69 2.41 -7.16
C PHE A 32 2.55 1.42 -6.36
N TRP A 33 2.51 1.49 -5.03
CA TRP A 33 3.27 0.59 -4.17
C TRP A 33 2.84 -0.87 -4.34
N SER A 34 1.53 -1.13 -4.37
CA SER A 34 1.00 -2.48 -4.57
C SER A 34 1.34 -3.06 -5.95
N GLU A 35 1.27 -2.23 -6.99
CA GLU A 35 1.29 -2.68 -8.38
C GLU A 35 2.71 -2.69 -8.97
N GLN A 36 3.59 -1.79 -8.51
CA GLN A 36 4.96 -1.71 -9.01
C GLN A 36 5.99 -2.30 -8.05
N ILE A 37 5.81 -2.17 -6.73
CA ILE A 37 6.85 -2.56 -5.77
C ILE A 37 6.56 -3.94 -5.17
N THR A 38 5.29 -4.20 -4.83
CA THR A 38 4.88 -5.45 -4.18
C THR A 38 4.33 -6.50 -5.15
N HIS A 39 4.52 -6.31 -6.46
CA HIS A 39 4.01 -7.22 -7.48
C HIS A 39 4.66 -8.61 -7.37
N PRO A 40 3.88 -9.70 -7.18
CA PRO A 40 4.36 -11.05 -6.83
C PRO A 40 5.42 -11.63 -7.77
N ALA A 41 5.37 -11.27 -9.05
CA ALA A 41 6.33 -11.75 -10.05
C ALA A 41 7.75 -11.17 -9.90
N LYS A 42 7.93 -10.04 -9.21
CA LYS A 42 9.23 -9.32 -9.14
C LYS A 42 9.53 -8.74 -7.75
N ILE A 43 8.86 -9.24 -6.70
CA ILE A 43 8.97 -8.73 -5.32
C ILE A 43 10.43 -8.61 -4.90
N TRP A 44 11.22 -9.66 -5.07
CA TRP A 44 12.61 -9.68 -4.59
C TRP A 44 13.49 -8.58 -5.22
N GLY A 45 13.32 -8.30 -6.51
CA GLY A 45 14.04 -7.23 -7.20
C GLY A 45 13.55 -5.84 -6.79
N ASN A 46 12.24 -5.61 -6.85
CA ASN A 46 11.71 -4.26 -6.64
C ASN A 46 11.75 -3.85 -5.16
N VAL A 47 11.59 -4.80 -4.23
CA VAL A 47 11.72 -4.56 -2.79
C VAL A 47 13.17 -4.25 -2.40
N SER A 48 14.16 -4.94 -2.97
CA SER A 48 15.57 -4.65 -2.67
C SER A 48 16.01 -3.26 -3.16
N VAL A 49 15.50 -2.82 -4.32
CA VAL A 49 15.70 -1.44 -4.81
C VAL A 49 15.07 -0.42 -3.86
N ALA A 50 13.81 -0.63 -3.46
CA ALA A 50 13.12 0.25 -2.51
C ALA A 50 13.87 0.35 -1.16
N TRP A 51 14.37 -0.79 -0.66
CA TRP A 51 15.20 -0.83 0.54
C TRP A 51 16.52 -0.10 0.37
N SER A 52 17.20 -0.28 -0.76
CA SER A 52 18.49 0.36 -1.04
C SER A 52 18.37 1.88 -1.06
N ILE A 53 17.35 2.41 -1.73
CA ILE A 53 17.06 3.86 -1.78
C ILE A 53 16.74 4.38 -0.37
N SER A 54 15.96 3.62 0.40
CA SER A 54 15.56 4.00 1.76
C SER A 54 16.76 4.07 2.70
N PHE A 55 17.61 3.03 2.73
CA PHE A 55 18.84 3.02 3.53
C PHE A 55 19.83 4.08 3.10
N PHE A 56 19.95 4.34 1.80
CA PHE A 56 20.82 5.41 1.29
C PHE A 56 20.38 6.78 1.78
N ALA A 57 19.08 7.11 1.66
CA ALA A 57 18.53 8.36 2.15
C ALA A 57 18.68 8.51 3.67
N LEU A 58 18.40 7.44 4.43
CA LEU A 58 18.61 7.41 5.88
C LEU A 58 20.10 7.59 6.24
N GLY A 59 21.02 6.97 5.51
CA GLY A 59 22.46 7.11 5.70
C GLY A 59 22.93 8.54 5.50
N ILE A 60 22.45 9.24 4.46
CA ILE A 60 22.74 10.67 4.25
C ILE A 60 22.24 11.51 5.42
N LEU A 61 20.99 11.29 5.85
CA LEU A 61 20.42 12.02 6.98
C LEU A 61 21.17 11.74 8.28
N PHE A 62 21.57 10.48 8.49
CA PHE A 62 22.34 10.04 9.64
C PHE A 62 23.73 10.70 9.65
N VAL A 63 24.48 10.69 8.56
CA VAL A 63 25.78 11.38 8.48
C VAL A 63 25.59 12.89 8.64
N ARG A 64 24.58 13.48 8.02
CA ARG A 64 24.30 14.92 8.15
C ARG A 64 23.95 15.33 9.58
N LYS A 65 23.26 14.48 10.33
CA LYS A 65 22.78 14.79 11.68
C LYS A 65 23.72 14.30 12.78
N ALA A 66 24.31 13.13 12.66
CA ALA A 66 25.16 12.49 13.66
C ALA A 66 26.65 12.46 13.25
N GLY A 67 27.02 12.97 12.08
CA GLY A 67 28.41 13.00 11.63
C GLY A 67 29.34 13.77 12.57
N HIS A 68 28.82 14.81 13.24
CA HIS A 68 29.55 15.57 14.27
C HIS A 68 29.79 14.78 15.57
N VAL A 69 29.03 13.72 15.82
CA VAL A 69 29.24 12.79 16.95
C VAL A 69 30.28 11.73 16.60
N LEU A 70 30.35 11.36 15.31
CA LEU A 70 31.27 10.34 14.80
C LEU A 70 32.63 10.89 14.42
N ALA A 71 32.72 12.16 14.04
CA ALA A 71 33.98 12.83 13.71
C ALA A 71 34.62 13.39 14.99
N PRO A 72 35.84 12.96 15.37
CA PRO A 72 36.56 13.58 16.48
C PRO A 72 36.88 15.04 16.14
N VAL A 73 36.62 15.93 17.09
CA VAL A 73 36.95 17.35 17.00
C VAL A 73 38.42 17.48 17.40
N PHE A 74 39.30 17.68 16.42
CA PHE A 74 40.70 18.06 16.64
C PHE A 74 40.85 19.56 16.43
#